data_AF-A0A530QS85-F1
#
_entry.id   AF-A0A530QS85-F1
#
_cell.length_a   1.000
_cell.length_b   1.000
_cell.length_c   1.000
_cell.angle_alpha   90.00
_cell.angle_beta   90.00
_cell.angle_gamma   90.00
#
_symmetry.space_group_name_H-M   'P 1'
#
loop_
_entity.id
_entity.type
_entity.pdbx_description
1 polymer ?
#
loop_
_entity_poly.entity_id
_entity_poly.type
_entity_poly.pdbx_seq_one_letter_code
_entity_poly.pdbx_strand_id
1 'polypeptide(L)' 'MDLIRQLEAEQAAKIEAKRKLPEFQPGDTVRVQVRVTEGSRTRVQAYEGVVIARSGSGFQENFTVRKISYGEGVE' A
#
# COMPACT_ATOMS: atom_id res chain seq x y z
N MET A 1 -24.49 -1.81 18.24
CA MET A 1 -24.07 -2.47 16.98
C MET A 1 -23.32 -1.43 16.16
N ASP A 2 -22.00 -1.53 16.10
CA ASP A 2 -21.17 -0.59 15.33
C ASP A 2 -21.13 -1.01 13.86
N LEU A 3 -22.14 -0.57 13.10
CA LEU A 3 -22.33 -0.90 11.68
C LEU A 3 -21.07 -0.62 10.83
N ILE A 4 -20.31 0.43 11.18
CA ILE A 4 -19.06 0.82 10.51
C ILE A 4 -18.01 -0.29 10.62
N ARG A 5 -17.83 -0.87 11.82
CA ARG A 5 -16.85 -1.94 12.05
C ARG A 5 -17.19 -3.22 11.28
N GLN A 6 -18.48 -3.54 11.15
CA GLN A 6 -18.91 -4.69 10.33
C GLN A 6 -18.58 -4.48 8.85
N LEU A 7 -18.81 -3.28 8.31
CA LEU A 7 -18.47 -2.95 6.93
C LEU A 7 -16.96 -3.00 6.69
N GLU A 8 -16.15 -2.47 7.60
CA GLU A 8 -14.69 -2.55 7.49
C GLU A 8 -14.19 -4.01 7.48
N ALA A 9 -14.72 -4.85 8.36
CA ALA A 9 -14.36 -6.27 8.41
C ALA A 9 -14.77 -7.02 7.14
N GLU A 10 -15.95 -6.74 6.58
CA GLU A 10 -16.39 -7.34 5.32
C GLU A 10 -15.49 -6.95 4.14
N GLN A 11 -15.08 -5.68 4.06
CA GLN A 11 -14.18 -5.21 3.01
C GLN A 11 -12.77 -5.81 3.16
N ALA A 12 -12.26 -5.91 4.39
CA ALA A 12 -10.97 -6.56 4.66
C ALA A 12 -10.97 -8.04 4.22
N ALA A 13 -12.03 -8.79 4.56
CA ALA A 13 -12.18 -10.18 4.15
C ALA A 13 -12.25 -10.35 2.62
N LYS A 14 -12.93 -9.44 1.92
CA LYS A 14 -12.97 -9.41 0.45
C LYS A 14 -11.59 -9.15 -0.18
N ILE A 15 -10.73 -8.37 0.46
CA ILE A 15 -9.36 -8.11 -0.02
C ILE A 15 -8.48 -9.34 0.21
N GLU A 16 -8.54 -9.94 1.40
CA GLU A 16 -7.74 -11.12 1.75
C GLU A 16 -8.07 -12.33 0.86
N ALA A 17 -9.35 -12.50 0.49
CA ALA A 17 -9.78 -13.52 -0.47
C ALA A 17 -9.19 -13.35 -1.88
N LYS A 18 -8.87 -12.10 -2.29
CA LYS A 18 -8.29 -11.81 -3.61
C LYS A 18 -6.77 -11.87 -3.61
N ARG A 19 -6.12 -11.50 -2.51
CA ARG A 19 -4.66 -11.49 -2.37
C ARG A 19 -4.27 -11.48 -0.90
N LYS A 20 -3.28 -12.31 -0.55
CA LYS A 20 -2.59 -12.20 0.74
C LYS A 20 -1.63 -11.03 0.69
N LEU A 21 -1.81 -10.09 1.62
CA LEU A 21 -0.87 -9.00 1.83
C LEU A 21 0.26 -9.53 2.72
N PRO A 22 1.54 -9.26 2.39
CA PRO A 22 2.64 -9.61 3.27
C PRO A 22 2.57 -8.75 4.54
N GLU A 23 3.00 -9.32 5.66
CA GLU A 23 3.33 -8.52 6.84
C GLU A 23 4.65 -7.79 6.59
N PHE A 24 4.71 -6.52 6.98
CA PHE A 24 5.89 -5.67 6.87
C PHE A 24 5.84 -4.57 7.93
N GLN A 25 6.99 -4.06 8.33
CA GLN A 25 7.15 -3.05 9.37
C GLN A 25 8.04 -1.90 8.88
N PRO A 26 8.04 -0.75 9.57
CA PRO A 26 9.03 0.29 9.33
C PRO A 26 10.45 -0.29 9.44
N GLY A 27 11.28 -0.03 8.44
CA GLY A 27 12.61 -0.62 8.27
C GLY A 27 12.69 -1.70 7.19
N ASP A 28 11.56 -2.31 6.81
CA ASP A 28 11.54 -3.30 5.74
C ASP A 28 11.64 -2.65 4.35
N THR A 29 12.27 -3.37 3.42
CA THR A 29 12.28 -2.99 2.00
C THR A 29 11.08 -3.62 1.30
N VAL A 30 10.26 -2.79 0.67
CA VAL A 30 9.05 -3.23 -0.04
C VAL A 30 9.09 -2.81 -1.50
N ARG A 31 8.50 -3.64 -2.36
CA ARG A 31 8.29 -3.35 -3.78
C ARG A 31 6.79 -3.23 -4.06
N VAL A 32 6.33 -2.01 -4.28
CA VAL A 32 4.93 -1.68 -4.56
C VAL A 32 4.73 -1.55 -6.07
N GLN A 33 3.81 -2.32 -6.65
CA GLN A 33 3.44 -2.18 -8.06
C GLN A 33 2.26 -1.24 -8.20
N VAL A 34 2.52 -0.03 -8.70
CA VAL A 34 1.51 0.98 -8.97
C VAL A 34 1.06 0.85 -10.42
N ARG A 35 -0.24 0.60 -10.62
CA ARG A 35 -0.83 0.68 -11.95
C ARG A 35 -1.17 2.14 -12.24
N VAL A 36 -0.46 2.71 -13.19
CA VAL A 36 -0.66 4.08 -13.65
C VAL A 36 -1.39 4.02 -14.99
N THR A 37 -2.60 4.58 -15.04
CA THR A 37 -3.43 4.66 -16.25
C THR A 37 -3.55 6.13 -16.65
N GLU A 38 -2.94 6.52 -17.76
CA GLU A 38 -2.98 7.87 -18.31
C GLU A 38 -3.66 7.82 -19.69
N GLY A 39 -4.90 8.32 -19.75
CA GLY A 39 -5.72 8.23 -20.96
C GLY A 39 -5.97 6.78 -21.38
N SER A 40 -5.51 6.40 -22.57
CA SER A 40 -5.63 5.05 -23.13
C SER A 40 -4.49 4.10 -22.75
N ARG A 41 -3.41 4.59 -22.14
CA ARG A 41 -2.22 3.79 -21.84
C ARG A 41 -2.17 3.42 -20.36
N THR A 42 -2.02 2.12 -20.10
CA THR A 42 -1.80 1.58 -18.75
C THR A 42 -0.38 1.04 -18.65
N ARG A 43 0.36 1.44 -17.61
CA ARG A 43 1.66 0.86 -17.25
C ARG A 43 1.66 0.43 -15.80
N VAL A 44 2.46 -0.58 -15.47
CA VAL A 44 2.74 -0.95 -14.08
C VAL A 44 4.13 -0.44 -13.75
N GLN A 45 4.20 0.46 -12.77
CA GLN A 45 5.44 1.03 -12.27
C GLN A 45 5.78 0.40 -10.93
N ALA A 46 6.97 -0.17 -10.81
CA ALA A 46 7.48 -0.65 -9.53
C ALA A 46 8.09 0.52 -8.75
N TYR A 47 7.59 0.73 -7.54
CA TYR A 47 8.14 1.63 -6.55
C TYR A 47 8.77 0.79 -5.44
N GLU A 48 10.10 0.76 -5.40
CA GLU A 48 10.88 -0.05 -4.45
C GLU A 48 11.65 0.88 -3.52
N GLY A 49 11.57 0.63 -2.22
CA GLY A 49 12.20 1.46 -1.21
C GLY A 49 11.97 0.94 0.21
N VAL A 50 12.45 1.70 1.19
CA VAL A 50 12.35 1.35 2.61
C VAL A 50 11.09 1.97 3.20
N VAL A 51 10.33 1.20 3.97
CA VAL A 51 9.19 1.73 4.72
C VAL A 51 9.70 2.56 5.89
N ILE A 52 9.34 3.84 5.94
CA ILE A 52 9.78 4.76 7.00
C ILE A 52 8.69 5.05 8.03
N ALA A 53 7.43 4.88 7.65
CA ALA A 53 6.29 5.14 8.51
C ALA A 53 5.12 4.23 8.14
N ARG A 54 4.33 3.87 9.13
CA ARG A 54 3.04 3.19 8.99
C ARG A 54 2.08 3.78 10.01
N SER A 55 0.92 4.21 9.56
CA SER A 55 -0.03 5.03 10.32
C SER A 55 -1.47 4.68 9.98
N GLY A 56 -2.40 5.04 10.87
CA GLY A 56 -3.82 4.76 10.70
C GLY A 56 -4.24 3.44 11.33
N SER A 57 -5.48 3.03 11.06
CA SER A 57 -6.07 1.82 11.62
C SER A 57 -7.16 1.30 10.69
N GLY A 58 -7.37 -0.03 10.69
CA GLY A 58 -8.43 -0.66 9.92
C GLY A 58 -8.22 -0.47 8.41
N PHE A 59 -9.25 -0.03 7.70
CA PHE A 59 -9.17 0.14 6.25
C PHE A 59 -8.36 1.38 5.81
N GLN A 60 -8.17 2.34 6.72
CA GLN A 60 -7.46 3.61 6.44
C GLN A 60 -5.97 3.55 6.78
N GLU A 61 -5.44 2.35 7.05
CA GLU A 61 -4.03 2.16 7.31
C GLU A 61 -3.20 2.47 6.05
N ASN A 62 -2.13 3.25 6.25
CA ASN A 62 -1.23 3.69 5.19
C ASN A 62 0.22 3.54 5.64
N PHE A 63 1.13 3.56 4.67
CA PHE A 63 2.57 3.48 4.91
C PHE A 63 3.31 4.35 3.90
N THR A 64 4.44 4.89 4.33
CA THR A 64 5.30 5.75 3.52
C THR A 64 6.56 4.99 3.14
N VAL A 65 6.88 4.99 1.84
CA VAL A 65 8.04 4.30 1.30
C VAL A 65 9.02 5.32 0.76
N ARG A 66 10.23 5.34 1.30
CA ARG A 66 11.31 6.20 0.83
C ARG A 66 12.17 5.46 -0.19
N LYS A 67 12.30 6.04 -1.38
CA LYS A 67 13.15 5.55 -2.48
C LYS A 67 14.17 6.61 -2.87
N ILE A 68 15.36 6.18 -3.30
CA ILE A 68 16.30 7.04 -4.02
C ILE A 68 16.07 6.89 -5.52
N SER A 69 15.79 8.00 -6.20
CA SER A 69 15.59 8.04 -7.65
C SER A 69 16.49 9.11 -8.25
N TYR A 70 17.42 8.71 -9.13
CA TYR A 70 18.38 9.62 -9.78
C TYR A 70 19.18 10.52 -8.81
N GLY A 71 19.46 10.03 -7.59
CA GLY A 71 20.19 10.77 -6.57
C GLY A 71 19.32 11.64 -5.67
N GLU A 72 18.01 11.75 -5.92
CA GLU A 72 17.06 12.48 -5.09
C GLU A 72 16.18 11.53 -4.28
N GLY A 73 15.83 11.95 -3.06
CA GLY A 73 14.89 11.21 -2.19
C GLY A 73 13.45 11.46 -2.63
N VAL A 74 12.68 10.39 -2.79
CA VAL A 74 11.24 10.42 -3.10
C VAL A 74 10.49 9.62 -2.05
N GLU A 75 9.33 10.11 -1.61
CA GLU A 75 8.49 9.56 -0.52
C GLU A 75 7.01 9.48 -0.92
#